data_AF-A0A917XGQ6-F1
#
_entry.id   AF-A0A917XGQ6-F1
#
_cell.length_a   1.000
_cell.length_b   1.000
_cell.length_c   1.000
_cell.angle_alpha   90.00
_cell.angle_beta   90.00
_cell.angle_gamma   90.00
#
_symmetry.space_group_name_H-M   'P 1'
#
loop_
_entity.id
_entity.type
_entity.pdbx_description
1 polymer ?
#
loop_
_entity_poly.entity_id
_entity_poly.type
_entity_poly.pdbx_seq_one_letter_code
_entity_poly.pdbx_strand_id
1 'polypeptide(L)'
;MPGMDGSARMWISAIPSLDPDTREVILDLDHTSDDPAERMVCTLLNRGHEGEAGVFYLLPEDLSARYERTGNRLSVSLLARRDVLAQDLASRPAASGAHLDRLPRDPLHDGRVVLVRRETVTDFVPAERDGFQQPVVLIDHDVAHDTDRGDGPVTLAELLSLFEKQEVGVAVVAAPQAPPA
;
A
#
# COMPACT_ATOMS: atom_id res chain seq x y z
N MET A 1 -7.60 23.86 4.67
CA MET A 1 -7.43 22.72 5.58
C MET A 1 -6.07 22.13 5.27
N PRO A 2 -5.06 22.26 6.14
CA PRO A 2 -3.78 21.60 5.89
C PRO A 2 -4.01 20.09 6.07
N GLY A 3 -3.82 19.32 5.00
CA GLY A 3 -3.92 17.86 5.06
C GLY A 3 -2.87 17.33 6.03
N MET A 4 -3.32 16.54 7.00
CA MET A 4 -2.45 15.81 7.91
C MET A 4 -1.37 15.07 7.12
N ASP A 5 -0.13 15.26 7.54
CA ASP A 5 1.05 14.74 6.87
C ASP A 5 0.93 13.24 6.60
N GLY A 6 0.99 12.85 5.32
CA GLY A 6 1.04 11.46 4.88
C GLY A 6 2.26 10.66 5.39
N SER A 7 3.08 11.27 6.24
CA SER A 7 4.19 10.66 6.98
C SER A 7 3.76 9.86 8.20
N ALA A 8 2.52 9.97 8.67
CA ALA A 8 2.05 9.24 9.86
C ALA A 8 1.76 7.74 9.63
N ARG A 9 1.68 7.29 8.37
CA ARG A 9 1.24 5.94 7.97
C ARG A 9 2.25 5.21 7.06
N MET A 10 3.51 5.60 7.14
CA MET A 10 4.63 4.99 6.42
C MET A 10 5.83 4.89 7.36
N TRP A 11 6.43 3.71 7.46
CA TRP A 11 7.61 3.47 8.30
C TRP A 11 8.70 2.71 7.54
N ILE A 12 9.92 2.79 8.05
CA ILE A 12 11.09 2.06 7.55
C ILE A 12 11.68 1.27 8.72
N SER A 13 11.32 -0.01 8.81
CA SER A 13 11.61 -0.87 9.95
C SER A 13 11.74 -2.33 9.53
N ALA A 14 12.41 -3.13 10.34
CA ALA A 14 12.31 -4.59 10.22
C ALA A 14 10.94 -5.07 10.72
N ILE A 15 10.47 -6.20 10.17
CA ILE A 15 9.32 -6.95 10.67
C ILE A 15 9.88 -8.23 11.27
N PRO A 16 10.04 -8.31 12.61
CA PRO A 16 10.82 -9.37 13.26
C PRO A 16 10.41 -10.79 12.88
N SER A 17 9.10 -11.02 12.68
CA SER A 17 8.56 -12.34 12.35
C SER A 17 8.65 -12.71 10.87
N LEU A 18 9.02 -11.77 9.99
CA LEU A 18 9.33 -12.04 8.58
C LEU A 18 10.84 -12.10 8.36
N ASP A 19 11.52 -11.00 8.69
CA ASP A 19 12.97 -10.87 8.63
C ASP A 19 13.42 -9.78 9.62
N PRO A 20 14.10 -10.14 10.72
CA PRO A 20 14.55 -9.18 11.72
C PRO A 20 15.76 -8.33 11.27
N ASP A 21 16.49 -8.76 10.24
CA ASP A 21 17.74 -8.11 9.81
C ASP A 21 17.52 -7.15 8.63
N THR A 22 16.44 -7.35 7.87
CA THR A 22 16.12 -6.52 6.70
C THR A 22 15.17 -5.38 7.07
N ARG A 23 15.51 -4.16 6.67
CA ARG A 23 14.62 -2.99 6.81
C ARG A 23 13.67 -2.92 5.62
N GLU A 24 12.39 -2.96 5.92
CA GLU A 24 11.31 -2.86 4.94
C GLU A 24 10.62 -1.50 5.00
N VAL A 25 10.03 -1.13 3.87
CA VAL A 25 9.10 -0.01 3.80
C VAL A 25 7.71 -0.54 4.08
N ILE A 26 7.09 -0.04 5.14
CA ILE A 26 5.81 -0.51 5.65
C ILE A 26 4.78 0.59 5.46
N LEU A 27 3.67 0.28 4.79
CA LEU A 27 2.51 1.17 4.69
C LEU A 27 1.34 0.60 5.48
N ASP A 28 0.69 1.49 6.21
CA ASP A 28 -0.59 1.21 6.88
C ASP A 28 -1.77 1.47 5.93
N LEU A 29 -2.72 0.53 5.93
CA LEU A 29 -3.96 0.58 5.17
C LEU A 29 -5.16 0.29 6.06
N ASP A 30 -5.97 1.32 6.25
CA ASP A 30 -7.15 1.26 7.11
C ASP A 30 -8.41 0.93 6.28
N HIS A 31 -9.01 -0.25 6.54
CA HIS A 31 -10.26 -0.66 5.88
C HIS A 31 -11.44 0.23 6.23
N THR A 32 -11.37 0.93 7.36
CA THR A 32 -12.40 1.86 7.82
C THR A 32 -12.18 3.29 7.31
N SER A 33 -11.11 3.52 6.55
CA SER A 33 -10.76 4.82 5.97
C SER A 33 -11.90 5.39 5.12
N ASP A 34 -12.19 6.67 5.33
CA ASP A 34 -13.11 7.43 4.49
C ASP A 34 -12.53 7.68 3.08
N ASP A 35 -11.22 7.46 2.87
CA ASP A 35 -10.59 7.59 1.56
C ASP A 35 -11.04 6.43 0.64
N PRO A 36 -11.82 6.70 -0.43
CA PRO A 36 -12.23 5.66 -1.35
C PRO A 36 -11.04 5.00 -2.07
N ALA A 37 -9.92 5.70 -2.26
CA ALA A 37 -8.76 5.15 -2.93
C ALA A 37 -8.02 4.13 -2.04
N GLU A 38 -7.93 4.39 -0.73
CA GLU A 38 -7.38 3.45 0.26
C GLU A 38 -8.25 2.19 0.34
N ARG A 39 -9.59 2.32 0.37
CA ARG A 39 -10.51 1.18 0.31
C ARG A 39 -10.42 0.37 -0.99
N MET A 40 -10.07 1.01 -2.10
CA MET A 40 -9.79 0.30 -3.36
C MET A 40 -8.51 -0.55 -3.25
N VAL A 41 -7.48 -0.11 -2.53
CA VAL A 41 -6.30 -0.96 -2.26
C VAL A 41 -6.71 -2.19 -1.46
N CYS A 42 -7.41 -2.01 -0.34
CA CYS A 42 -7.89 -3.12 0.50
C CYS A 42 -8.76 -4.13 -0.29
N THR A 43 -9.50 -3.64 -1.27
CA THR A 43 -10.26 -4.49 -2.19
C THR A 43 -9.35 -5.37 -3.05
N LEU A 44 -8.29 -4.79 -3.62
CA LEU A 44 -7.34 -5.51 -4.46
C LEU A 44 -6.51 -6.54 -3.67
N LEU A 45 -6.26 -6.31 -2.37
CA LEU A 45 -5.57 -7.31 -1.53
C LEU A 45 -6.32 -8.65 -1.48
N ASN A 46 -7.65 -8.63 -1.64
CA ASN A 46 -8.48 -9.83 -1.66
C ASN A 46 -8.57 -10.51 -3.05
N ARG A 47 -7.94 -9.92 -4.08
CA ARG A 47 -7.98 -10.47 -5.46
C ARG A 47 -7.06 -11.69 -5.64
N GLY A 48 -6.13 -11.90 -4.70
CA GLY A 48 -5.01 -12.85 -4.76
C GLY A 48 -5.15 -13.99 -5.77
N HIS A 49 -4.18 -14.12 -6.67
CA HIS A 49 -4.12 -15.20 -7.64
C HIS A 49 -3.62 -16.46 -6.97
N GLU A 50 -4.30 -17.58 -7.21
CA GLU A 50 -3.90 -18.88 -6.67
C GLU A 50 -2.49 -19.24 -7.16
N GLY A 51 -1.59 -19.41 -6.19
CA GLY A 51 -0.21 -19.79 -6.37
C GLY A 51 0.03 -21.27 -6.09
N GLU A 52 1.17 -21.57 -5.47
CA GLU A 52 1.37 -22.87 -4.84
C GLU A 52 0.34 -23.06 -3.70
N ALA A 53 0.08 -24.30 -3.31
CA ALA A 53 -1.01 -24.64 -2.39
C ALA A 53 -1.01 -23.77 -1.12
N GLY A 54 -2.03 -22.91 -0.98
CA GLY A 54 -2.20 -22.02 0.17
C GLY A 54 -1.50 -20.66 0.07
N VAL A 55 -0.81 -20.36 -1.03
CA VAL A 55 -0.17 -19.07 -1.30
C VAL A 55 -0.98 -18.31 -2.34
N PHE A 56 -1.35 -17.07 -2.01
CA PHE A 56 -2.01 -16.16 -2.94
C PHE A 56 -1.05 -15.04 -3.34
N TYR A 57 -0.85 -14.85 -4.64
CA TYR A 57 0.03 -13.81 -5.17
C TYR A 57 -0.80 -12.62 -5.65
N LEU A 58 -0.39 -11.42 -5.25
CA LEU A 58 -0.85 -10.20 -5.91
C LEU A 58 0.14 -9.86 -7.02
N LEU A 59 -0.31 -9.91 -8.27
CA LEU A 59 0.59 -9.71 -9.39
C LEU A 59 0.89 -8.21 -9.56
N PRO A 60 2.09 -7.83 -10.04
CA PRO A 60 2.44 -6.42 -10.26
C PRO A 60 1.50 -5.69 -11.23
N GLU A 61 0.82 -6.41 -12.12
CA GLU A 61 -0.23 -5.88 -12.99
C GLU A 61 -1.51 -5.49 -12.23
N ASP A 62 -1.84 -6.13 -11.11
CA ASP A 62 -3.01 -5.76 -10.31
C ASP A 62 -2.70 -4.62 -9.35
N LEU A 63 -1.60 -4.76 -8.60
CA LEU A 63 -1.12 -3.75 -7.65
C LEU A 63 0.41 -3.80 -7.59
N SER A 64 1.03 -2.64 -7.70
CA SER A 64 2.49 -2.48 -7.56
C SER A 64 2.82 -1.23 -6.76
N ALA A 65 3.97 -1.23 -6.11
CA ALA A 65 4.53 -0.03 -5.51
C ALA A 65 5.47 0.69 -6.49
N ARG A 66 5.61 2.00 -6.32
CA ARG A 66 6.68 2.79 -6.95
C ARG A 66 7.34 3.67 -5.91
N TYR A 67 8.66 3.65 -5.88
CA TYR A 67 9.44 4.63 -5.15
C TYR A 67 9.77 5.84 -6.02
N GLU A 68 9.63 7.03 -5.44
CA GLU A 68 10.14 8.28 -6.00
C GLU A 68 10.98 8.96 -4.93
N ARG A 69 12.17 9.45 -5.30
CA ARG A 69 13.07 10.12 -4.36
C ARG A 69 13.39 11.52 -4.84
N THR A 70 13.13 12.52 -3.98
CA THR A 70 13.47 13.92 -4.23
C THR A 70 14.28 14.44 -3.06
N GLY A 71 15.60 14.55 -3.23
CA GLY A 71 16.52 14.90 -2.14
C GLY A 71 16.50 13.85 -1.03
N ASN A 72 16.13 14.25 0.20
CA ASN A 72 16.00 13.38 1.36
C ASN A 72 14.56 12.88 1.61
N ARG A 73 13.66 13.08 0.64
CA ARG A 73 12.27 12.65 0.73
C ARG A 73 12.07 11.41 -0.11
N LEU A 74 11.58 10.35 0.52
CA LEU A 74 11.12 9.14 -0.14
C LEU A 74 9.60 9.18 -0.22
N SER A 75 9.06 9.03 -1.43
CA SER A 75 7.64 8.85 -1.68
C SER A 75 7.38 7.43 -2.17
N VAL A 76 6.30 6.82 -1.70
CA VAL A 76 5.84 5.50 -2.13
C VAL A 76 4.43 5.67 -2.67
N SER A 77 4.22 5.26 -3.90
CA SER A 77 2.90 5.24 -4.54
C SER A 77 2.43 3.82 -4.77
N LEU A 78 1.20 3.50 -4.39
CA LEU A 78 0.53 2.27 -4.79
C LEU A 78 -0.23 2.51 -6.08
N LEU A 79 0.08 1.70 -7.08
CA LEU A 79 -0.38 1.83 -8.46
C LEU A 79 -1.18 0.59 -8.82
N ALA A 80 -2.35 0.79 -9.39
CA ALA A 80 -3.17 -0.31 -9.89
C ALA A 80 -3.60 -0.05 -11.33
N ARG A 81 -3.84 -1.13 -12.06
CA ARG A 81 -4.42 -1.06 -13.39
C ARG A 81 -5.87 -0.61 -13.32
N ARG A 82 -6.21 0.40 -14.12
CA ARG A 82 -7.55 0.99 -14.13
C ARG A 82 -8.62 0.00 -14.57
N ASP A 83 -8.31 -0.85 -15.54
CA ASP A 83 -9.22 -1.89 -16.03
C ASP A 83 -9.42 -3.02 -15.03
N VAL A 84 -8.36 -3.43 -14.31
CA VAL A 84 -8.46 -4.37 -13.19
C VAL A 84 -9.37 -3.83 -12.10
N LEU A 85 -9.16 -2.57 -11.69
CA LEU A 85 -10.04 -1.88 -10.74
C LEU A 85 -11.48 -1.83 -11.24
N ALA A 86 -11.70 -1.47 -12.51
CA ALA A 86 -13.05 -1.41 -13.08
C ALA A 86 -13.75 -2.77 -13.03
N GLN A 87 -13.03 -3.85 -13.31
CA GLN A 87 -13.57 -5.22 -13.26
C GLN A 87 -13.97 -5.62 -11.84
N ASP A 88 -13.10 -5.41 -10.86
CA ASP A 88 -13.40 -5.80 -9.47
C ASP A 88 -14.49 -4.93 -8.85
N LEU A 89 -14.53 -3.64 -9.22
CA LEU A 89 -15.57 -2.72 -8.78
C LEU A 89 -16.90 -2.93 -9.51
N ALA A 90 -16.93 -3.55 -10.69
CA ALA A 90 -18.18 -3.84 -11.41
C ALA A 90 -19.12 -4.76 -10.61
N SER A 91 -18.57 -5.57 -9.71
CA SER A 91 -19.32 -6.44 -8.80
C SER A 91 -19.84 -5.72 -7.54
N ARG A 92 -19.48 -4.45 -7.34
CA ARG A 92 -19.74 -3.66 -6.12
C ARG A 92 -20.62 -2.45 -6.42
N PRO A 93 -21.37 -1.92 -5.42
CA PRO A 93 -22.36 -0.86 -5.68
C PRO A 93 -21.77 0.38 -6.36
N ALA A 94 -22.59 1.04 -7.18
CA ALA A 94 -22.26 2.08 -8.15
C ALA A 94 -21.46 3.31 -7.63
N ALA A 95 -21.28 3.47 -6.33
CA ALA A 95 -20.47 4.53 -5.73
C ALA A 95 -18.99 4.44 -6.15
N SER A 96 -18.47 3.23 -6.42
CA SER A 96 -17.05 3.04 -6.70
C SER A 96 -16.61 3.47 -8.11
N GLY A 97 -17.51 3.44 -9.10
CA GLY A 97 -17.19 3.82 -10.49
C GLY A 97 -16.87 5.31 -10.64
N ALA A 98 -17.64 6.18 -9.99
CA ALA A 98 -17.40 7.64 -10.03
C ALA A 98 -16.09 8.05 -9.34
N HIS A 99 -15.61 7.26 -8.37
CA HIS A 99 -14.32 7.48 -7.73
C HIS A 99 -13.16 7.09 -8.63
N LEU A 100 -13.28 5.99 -9.38
CA LEU A 100 -12.25 5.54 -10.33
C LEU A 100 -11.92 6.62 -11.37
N ASP A 101 -12.92 7.36 -11.87
CA ASP A 101 -12.73 8.46 -12.83
C ASP A 101 -11.94 9.65 -12.26
N ARG A 102 -11.94 9.83 -10.94
CA ARG A 102 -11.28 10.95 -10.25
C ARG A 102 -9.86 10.63 -9.80
N LEU A 103 -9.44 9.37 -9.88
CA LEU A 103 -8.10 8.97 -9.45
C LEU A 103 -7.03 9.59 -10.36
N PRO A 104 -5.90 10.05 -9.79
CA PRO A 104 -4.76 10.50 -10.58
C PRO A 104 -4.26 9.38 -11.49
N ARG A 105 -4.08 9.70 -12.77
CA ARG A 105 -3.41 8.78 -13.71
C ARG A 105 -1.92 8.75 -13.42
N ASP A 106 -1.32 7.59 -13.60
CA ASP A 106 0.13 7.47 -13.56
C ASP A 106 0.74 8.13 -14.81
N PRO A 107 1.60 9.16 -14.68
CA PRO A 107 2.24 9.79 -15.83
C PRO A 107 3.20 8.85 -16.59
N LEU A 108 3.64 7.75 -15.98
CA LEU A 108 4.58 6.82 -16.61
C LEU A 108 3.89 5.65 -17.34
N HIS A 109 2.61 5.38 -17.03
CA HIS A 109 1.87 4.27 -17.62
C HIS A 109 0.40 4.64 -17.81
N ASP A 110 0.00 4.86 -19.06
CA ASP A 110 -1.34 5.34 -19.46
C ASP A 110 -2.52 4.45 -19.01
N GLY A 111 -2.27 3.24 -18.52
CA GLY A 111 -3.28 2.32 -17.98
C GLY A 111 -3.35 2.23 -16.46
N ARG A 112 -2.46 2.91 -15.72
CA ARG A 112 -2.39 2.83 -14.25
C ARG A 112 -2.93 4.09 -13.58
N VAL A 113 -3.47 3.91 -12.39
CA VAL A 113 -3.89 5.00 -11.49
C VAL A 113 -3.15 4.90 -10.17
N VAL A 114 -2.93 6.05 -9.54
CA VAL A 114 -2.35 6.15 -8.20
C VAL A 114 -3.49 6.04 -7.18
N LEU A 115 -3.41 5.03 -6.32
CA LEU A 115 -4.40 4.81 -5.25
C LEU A 115 -3.99 5.50 -3.96
N VAL A 116 -2.76 5.26 -3.51
CA VAL A 116 -2.21 5.82 -2.26
C VAL A 116 -0.84 6.38 -2.56
N ARG A 117 -0.53 7.55 -2.00
CA ARG A 117 0.83 8.11 -1.98
C ARG A 117 1.17 8.50 -0.55
N ARG A 118 2.24 7.93 -0.01
CA ARG A 118 2.79 8.26 1.31
C ARG A 118 4.22 8.74 1.17
N GLU A 119 4.67 9.56 2.10
CA GLU A 119 5.97 10.21 2.02
C GLU A 119 6.64 10.30 3.38
N THR A 120 7.95 10.15 3.42
CA THR A 120 8.72 10.36 4.64
C THR A 120 10.09 10.97 4.35
N VAL A 121 10.66 11.65 5.33
CA VAL A 121 12.02 12.18 5.27
C VAL A 121 12.98 11.13 5.79
N THR A 122 13.90 10.69 4.94
CA THR A 122 14.80 9.57 5.25
C THR A 122 16.01 9.57 4.33
N ASP A 123 17.14 9.08 4.82
CA ASP A 123 18.32 8.72 4.03
C ASP A 123 18.25 7.30 3.44
N PHE A 124 17.24 6.52 3.82
CA PHE A 124 17.03 5.16 3.33
C PHE A 124 16.86 5.12 1.80
N VAL A 125 17.58 4.19 1.17
CA VAL A 125 17.50 3.91 -0.26
C VAL A 125 17.06 2.46 -0.44
N PRO A 126 15.89 2.21 -1.07
CA PRO A 126 15.43 0.86 -1.41
C PRO A 126 16.51 0.08 -2.15
N ALA A 127 16.83 -1.13 -1.69
CA ALA A 127 17.77 -2.00 -2.39
C ALA A 127 17.20 -2.40 -3.76
N GLU A 128 18.08 -2.66 -4.74
CA GLU A 128 17.68 -3.04 -6.10
C GLU A 128 18.26 -4.40 -6.48
N ARG A 129 17.42 -5.24 -7.10
CA ARG A 129 17.79 -6.56 -7.60
C ARG A 129 16.94 -6.94 -8.80
N ASP A 130 17.60 -7.37 -9.87
CA ASP A 130 16.96 -7.94 -11.08
C ASP A 130 15.88 -7.03 -11.71
N GLY A 131 16.06 -5.71 -11.65
CA GLY A 131 15.11 -4.72 -12.19
C GLY A 131 13.94 -4.37 -11.25
N PHE A 132 13.97 -4.85 -10.01
CA PHE A 132 13.02 -4.52 -8.97
C PHE A 132 13.70 -3.80 -7.82
N GLN A 133 13.04 -2.78 -7.30
CA GLN A 133 13.34 -2.26 -5.97
C GLN A 133 12.77 -3.22 -4.93
N GLN A 134 13.33 -3.18 -3.72
CA GLN A 134 12.83 -4.01 -2.62
C GLN A 134 11.32 -3.82 -2.45
N PRO A 135 10.57 -4.89 -2.18
CA PRO A 135 9.13 -4.80 -2.11
C PRO A 135 8.67 -3.87 -0.99
N VAL A 136 7.41 -3.46 -1.07
CA VAL A 136 6.74 -2.71 -0.01
C VAL A 136 5.83 -3.67 0.75
N VAL A 137 5.90 -3.61 2.08
CA VAL A 137 4.99 -4.35 2.94
C VAL A 137 3.77 -3.49 3.23
N LEU A 138 2.59 -4.05 3.03
CA LEU A 138 1.31 -3.47 3.39
C LEU A 138 0.79 -4.22 4.61
N ILE A 139 0.39 -3.47 5.64
CA ILE A 139 -0.35 -4.02 6.77
C ILE A 139 -1.76 -3.44 6.68
N ASP A 140 -2.75 -4.29 6.49
CA ASP A 140 -4.15 -3.89 6.39
C ASP A 140 -4.91 -4.28 7.66
N HIS A 141 -5.69 -3.33 8.20
CA HIS A 141 -6.41 -3.52 9.45
C HIS A 141 -7.82 -2.93 9.40
N ASP A 142 -8.72 -3.49 10.21
CA ASP A 142 -10.09 -3.01 10.41
C ASP A 142 -10.27 -2.29 11.76
N VAL A 143 -9.16 -2.09 12.49
CA VAL A 143 -9.22 -1.47 13.81
C VAL A 143 -9.80 -0.06 13.72
N ALA A 144 -11.04 0.07 14.19
CA ALA A 144 -11.71 1.34 14.28
C ALA A 144 -10.90 2.31 15.14
N HIS A 145 -10.94 3.60 14.78
CA HIS A 145 -10.58 4.69 15.67
C HIS A 145 -11.60 4.74 16.82
N ASP A 146 -11.49 3.79 17.75
CA ASP A 146 -12.35 3.76 18.92
C ASP A 146 -11.97 4.93 19.83
N THR A 147 -12.96 5.74 20.19
CA THR A 147 -12.80 6.97 20.98
C THR A 147 -12.20 6.72 22.37
N ASP A 148 -12.19 5.46 22.84
CA ASP A 148 -11.58 5.03 24.10
C ASP A 148 -10.06 4.77 24.00
N ARG A 149 -9.50 4.69 22.78
CA ARG A 149 -8.08 4.40 22.52
C ARG A 149 -7.18 5.64 22.61
N GLY A 150 -7.79 6.82 22.76
CA GLY A 150 -7.12 8.11 22.61
C GLY A 150 -7.07 8.53 21.14
N ASP A 151 -7.32 9.81 20.88
CA ASP A 151 -7.27 10.40 19.53
C ASP A 151 -5.87 10.23 18.92
N GLY A 152 -5.71 9.29 17.99
CA GLY A 152 -4.44 9.09 17.29
C GLY A 152 -4.48 8.02 16.19
N PRO A 153 -3.59 8.13 15.19
CA PRO A 153 -3.37 7.07 14.20
C PRO A 153 -2.79 5.82 14.88
N VAL A 154 -3.07 4.63 14.32
CA VAL A 154 -2.46 3.38 14.78
C VAL A 154 -0.95 3.46 14.59
N THR A 155 -0.19 3.10 15.62
CA THR A 155 1.27 3.13 15.58
C THR A 155 1.84 1.85 14.95
N LEU A 156 3.08 1.91 14.44
CA LEU A 156 3.77 0.72 13.93
C LEU A 156 3.87 -0.40 14.98
N ALA A 157 4.17 -0.06 16.24
CA ALA A 157 4.29 -1.05 17.30
C ALA A 157 2.96 -1.79 17.55
N GLU A 158 1.84 -1.08 17.44
CA GLU A 158 0.50 -1.67 17.54
C GLU A 158 0.20 -2.55 16.33
N LEU A 159 0.47 -2.09 15.10
CA LEU A 159 0.28 -2.90 13.88
C LEU A 159 1.07 -4.21 13.92
N LEU A 160 2.35 -4.14 14.30
CA LEU A 160 3.18 -5.33 14.46
C LEU A 160 2.63 -6.24 15.57
N SER A 161 2.19 -5.68 16.70
CA SER A 161 1.58 -6.47 17.78
C SER A 161 0.29 -7.17 17.35
N LEU A 162 -0.51 -6.55 16.49
CA LEU A 162 -1.71 -7.17 15.92
C LEU A 162 -1.34 -8.24 14.90
N PHE A 163 -0.29 -8.03 14.12
CA PHE A 163 0.21 -9.03 13.17
C PHE A 163 0.68 -10.30 13.87
N GLU A 164 1.42 -10.18 14.97
CA GLU A 164 1.84 -11.32 15.80
C GLU A 164 0.64 -12.10 16.38
N LYS A 165 -0.47 -11.42 16.61
CA LYS A 165 -1.74 -12.03 17.07
C LYS A 165 -2.59 -12.60 15.93
N GLN A 166 -2.17 -12.43 14.68
CA GLN A 166 -2.92 -12.79 13.48
C GLN A 166 -4.26 -12.04 13.36
N GLU A 167 -4.30 -10.81 13.87
CA GLU A 167 -5.49 -9.94 13.87
C GLU A 167 -5.49 -8.93 12.71
N VAL A 168 -4.40 -8.85 11.93
CA VAL A 168 -4.27 -7.99 10.73
C VAL A 168 -3.70 -8.76 9.56
N GLY A 169 -4.00 -8.30 8.35
CA GLY A 169 -3.45 -8.84 7.11
C GLY A 169 -2.09 -8.24 6.79
N VAL A 170 -1.26 -9.02 6.11
CA VAL A 170 0.01 -8.56 5.53
C VAL A 170 0.08 -8.98 4.07
N ALA A 171 0.41 -8.02 3.21
CA ALA A 171 0.67 -8.25 1.80
C ALA A 171 2.04 -7.67 1.42
N VAL A 172 2.77 -8.40 0.58
CA VAL A 172 4.05 -7.94 0.02
C VAL A 172 3.82 -7.55 -1.43
N VAL A 173 4.07 -6.29 -1.75
CA VAL A 173 3.81 -5.72 -3.07
C VAL A 173 5.12 -5.44 -3.79
N ALA A 174 5.25 -5.96 -5.01
CA ALA A 174 6.42 -5.73 -5.85
C ALA A 174 6.58 -4.25 -6.21
N ALA A 175 7.83 -3.80 -6.26
CA ALA A 175 8.21 -2.46 -6.69
C ALA A 175 9.05 -2.52 -7.97
N PRO A 176 8.44 -2.77 -9.15
CA PRO A 176 9.16 -2.77 -10.40
C PRO A 176 9.80 -1.39 -10.64
N GLN A 177 11.00 -1.37 -11.21
CA GLN A 177 11.60 -0.09 -11.59
C GLN A 177 10.71 0.65 -12.59
N ALA A 178 10.64 1.97 -12.41
CA ALA A 178 10.11 2.82 -13.46
C ALA A 178 10.97 2.62 -14.73
N PRO A 179 10.36 2.44 -15.91
CA PRO A 179 11.12 2.43 -17.15
C PRO A 179 11.92 3.74 -17.28
N PRO A 180 13.14 3.70 -17.85
CA PRO A 180 13.90 4.91 -18.09
C PRO A 180 13.08 5.86 -18.99
N ALA A 181 13.02 7.13 -18.58
CA ALA A 181 12.34 8.21 -19.29
C ALA A 181 12.99 8.53 -20.65
#